data_AF-A0A0Q7WM48-F1
#
_entry.id   AF-A0A0Q7WM48-F1
#
_cell.length_a   1.000
_cell.length_b   1.000
_cell.length_c   1.000
_cell.angle_alpha   90.00
_cell.angle_beta   90.00
_cell.angle_gamma   90.00
#
_symmetry.space_group_name_H-M   'P 1'
#
loop_
_entity.id
_entity.type
_entity.pdbx_description
1 polymer ?
#
loop_
_entity_poly.entity_id
_entity_poly.type
_entity_poly.pdbx_seq_one_letter_code
_entity_poly.pdbx_strand_id
1 'polypeptide(L)'
;MIGFLTGLLAFVFVLSVVVTVHELGHFWAARACGVAIDCFSIGFGPKIVAWRDKTGVEWRIASIPLGGYVRFSGDDNAASVPDGSDLAVLKREIASREGEAAVSRYYHFKPVWQRAIIAVAGPVANFLLAIAVFAVFMVTLGEYRHPATIETIPANSPAAAAGFRPGDLITKADGRRIKTFEELKGYVMLRARLPIDFTVERGDQTLHLVATPVQVEVVDKINGRMKIGQLGIGNTSRPYHYRSSIWRAIPDATVQVWDQISTIGFYLGRLVTGQISADQISGVIGIGHAVGAMASATTVDAPDIQTLLLRFFVGQMIMVATLSVSIGFMNLLPIPVLDGGHLLMYAYEAIAKRPLKAEFQAAGFRAGLALILGFMLFAAWNDLHRYDVFKFIGGLFS
;
A
#
# COMPACT_ATOMS: atom_id res chain seq x y z
N MET A 1 -24.40 7.39 -12.42
CA MET A 1 -24.15 6.08 -13.05
C MET A 1 -22.77 6.00 -13.72
N ILE A 2 -22.43 6.90 -14.65
CA ILE A 2 -21.13 6.89 -15.36
C ILE A 2 -19.93 6.99 -14.41
N GLY A 3 -19.90 7.96 -13.48
CA GLY A 3 -18.79 8.09 -12.53
C GLY A 3 -18.57 6.89 -11.61
N PHE A 4 -19.66 6.20 -11.22
CA PHE A 4 -19.56 4.96 -10.44
C PHE A 4 -18.93 3.82 -11.25
N LEU A 5 -19.36 3.64 -12.51
CA LEU A 5 -18.80 2.61 -13.39
C LEU A 5 -17.34 2.88 -13.70
N THR A 6 -16.97 4.14 -14.00
CA THR A 6 -15.58 4.54 -14.22
C THR A 6 -14.72 4.30 -12.97
N GLY A 7 -15.24 4.61 -11.79
CA GLY A 7 -14.55 4.35 -10.53
C GLY A 7 -14.37 2.85 -10.24
N LEU A 8 -15.39 2.03 -10.52
CA LEU A 8 -15.30 0.57 -10.37
C LEU A 8 -14.26 -0.03 -11.34
N LEU A 9 -14.28 0.38 -12.61
CA LEU A 9 -13.30 -0.06 -13.60
C LEU A 9 -11.88 0.35 -13.23
N ALA A 10 -11.71 1.58 -12.75
CA ALA A 10 -10.45 2.10 -12.23
C ALA A 10 -9.94 1.28 -11.04
N PHE A 11 -10.82 1.02 -10.05
CA PHE A 11 -10.49 0.21 -8.89
C PHE A 11 -10.07 -1.22 -9.26
N VAL A 12 -10.84 -1.87 -10.14
CA VAL A 12 -10.50 -3.20 -10.65
C VAL A 12 -9.14 -3.17 -11.34
N PHE A 13 -8.92 -2.24 -12.27
CA PHE A 13 -7.64 -2.10 -12.99
C PHE A 13 -6.46 -1.96 -12.02
N VAL A 14 -6.54 -1.03 -11.07
CA VAL A 14 -5.46 -0.78 -10.12
C VAL A 14 -5.18 -2.02 -9.27
N LEU A 15 -6.23 -2.66 -8.73
CA LEU A 15 -6.08 -3.86 -7.91
C LEU A 15 -5.49 -5.03 -8.73
N SER A 16 -5.95 -5.23 -9.96
CA SER A 16 -5.42 -6.26 -10.86
C SER A 16 -3.92 -6.08 -11.08
N VAL A 17 -3.47 -4.86 -11.38
CA VAL A 17 -2.05 -4.57 -11.64
C VAL A 17 -1.22 -4.80 -10.39
N VAL A 18 -1.62 -4.24 -9.24
CA VAL A 18 -0.83 -4.35 -8.01
C VAL A 18 -0.69 -5.79 -7.56
N VAL A 19 -1.79 -6.55 -7.49
CA VAL A 19 -1.74 -7.95 -7.05
C VAL A 19 -0.99 -8.81 -8.07
N THR A 20 -1.18 -8.60 -9.37
CA THR A 20 -0.44 -9.37 -10.39
C THR A 20 1.06 -9.17 -10.27
N VAL A 21 1.52 -7.93 -10.03
CA VAL A 21 2.95 -7.65 -9.87
C VAL A 21 3.50 -8.25 -8.58
N HIS A 22 2.70 -8.24 -7.51
CA HIS A 22 3.03 -8.93 -6.26
C HIS A 22 3.24 -10.44 -6.48
N GLU A 23 2.26 -11.11 -7.09
CA GLU A 23 2.36 -12.54 -7.43
C GLU A 23 3.53 -12.82 -8.37
N LEU A 24 3.80 -11.91 -9.31
CA LEU A 24 4.94 -12.03 -10.23
C LEU A 24 6.28 -12.00 -9.47
N GLY A 25 6.36 -11.28 -8.36
CA GLY A 25 7.50 -11.30 -7.44
C GLY A 25 7.76 -12.70 -6.88
N HIS A 26 6.74 -13.33 -6.29
CA HIS A 26 6.83 -14.71 -5.81
C HIS A 26 7.19 -15.68 -6.93
N PHE A 27 6.56 -15.55 -8.10
CA PHE A 27 6.81 -16.39 -9.26
C PHE A 27 8.28 -16.35 -9.70
N TRP A 28 8.85 -15.15 -9.91
CA TRP A 28 10.23 -15.02 -10.36
C TRP A 28 11.24 -15.50 -9.32
N ALA A 29 11.01 -15.21 -8.04
CA ALA A 29 11.87 -15.70 -6.98
C ALA A 29 11.80 -17.23 -6.84
N ALA A 30 10.61 -17.81 -6.93
CA ALA A 30 10.42 -19.26 -6.91
C ALA A 30 11.11 -19.93 -8.10
N ARG A 31 10.97 -19.36 -9.30
CA ARG A 31 11.65 -19.82 -10.51
C ARG A 31 13.17 -19.75 -10.38
N ALA A 32 13.71 -18.65 -9.84
CA ALA A 32 15.14 -18.49 -9.57
C ALA A 32 15.67 -19.49 -8.52
N CYS A 33 14.84 -19.86 -7.54
CA CYS A 33 15.16 -20.89 -6.55
C CYS A 33 14.96 -22.33 -7.07
N GLY A 34 14.53 -22.51 -8.34
CA GLY A 34 14.24 -23.81 -8.92
C GLY A 34 13.08 -24.52 -8.22
N VAL A 35 12.06 -23.77 -7.80
CA VAL A 35 10.80 -24.31 -7.29
C VAL A 35 9.92 -24.73 -8.47
N ALA A 36 9.25 -25.87 -8.35
CA ALA A 36 8.25 -26.33 -9.29
C ALA A 36 6.96 -25.51 -9.12
N ILE A 37 6.48 -24.96 -10.23
CA ILE A 37 5.32 -24.06 -10.29
C ILE A 37 4.33 -24.68 -11.26
N ASP A 38 3.10 -24.89 -10.82
CA ASP A 38 2.06 -25.48 -11.66
C ASP A 38 1.36 -24.41 -12.49
N CYS A 39 1.10 -23.25 -11.87
CA CYS A 39 0.28 -22.22 -12.50
C CYS A 39 0.58 -20.80 -11.99
N PHE A 40 0.53 -19.85 -12.92
CA PHE A 40 0.41 -18.42 -12.66
C PHE A 40 -0.96 -17.92 -13.14
N SER A 41 -1.77 -17.36 -12.25
CA SER A 41 -3.12 -16.87 -12.56
C SER A 41 -3.23 -15.37 -12.37
N ILE A 42 -3.70 -14.68 -13.40
CA ILE A 42 -4.21 -13.31 -13.30
C ILE A 42 -5.72 -13.41 -13.09
N GLY A 43 -6.19 -13.01 -11.92
CA GLY A 43 -7.56 -13.15 -11.48
C GLY A 43 -7.92 -14.53 -10.89
N PHE A 44 -9.17 -14.66 -10.50
CA PHE A 44 -9.78 -15.86 -9.92
C PHE A 44 -10.95 -16.41 -10.75
N GLY A 45 -11.34 -17.65 -10.46
CA GLY A 45 -12.49 -18.31 -11.10
C GLY A 45 -12.14 -19.08 -12.37
N PRO A 46 -13.14 -19.39 -13.22
CA PRO A 46 -12.96 -20.07 -14.49
C PRO A 46 -11.94 -19.36 -15.40
N LYS A 47 -11.08 -20.14 -16.06
CA LYS A 47 -10.10 -19.62 -17.02
C LYS A 47 -10.80 -19.14 -18.29
N ILE A 48 -10.54 -17.89 -18.69
CA ILE A 48 -10.93 -17.34 -20.00
C ILE A 48 -9.94 -17.82 -21.05
N VAL A 49 -8.65 -17.65 -20.76
CA VAL A 49 -7.55 -18.08 -21.64
C VAL A 49 -6.46 -18.69 -20.77
N ALA A 50 -5.83 -19.76 -21.27
CA ALA A 50 -4.67 -20.37 -20.64
C ALA A 50 -3.69 -20.90 -21.68
N TRP A 51 -2.41 -20.82 -21.37
CA TRP A 51 -1.32 -21.35 -22.19
C TRP A 51 -0.23 -21.91 -21.29
N ARG A 52 0.62 -22.80 -21.82
CA ARG A 52 1.77 -23.32 -21.08
C ARG A 52 3.07 -22.73 -21.63
N ASP A 53 3.95 -22.31 -20.73
CA ASP A 53 5.29 -21.88 -21.13
C ASP A 53 6.22 -23.07 -21.38
N LYS A 54 7.43 -22.79 -21.87
CA LYS A 54 8.45 -23.82 -22.16
C LYS A 54 8.87 -24.62 -20.93
N THR A 55 8.62 -24.09 -19.74
CA THR A 55 8.92 -24.74 -18.45
C THR A 55 7.74 -25.55 -17.91
N GLY A 56 6.61 -25.59 -18.64
CA GLY A 56 5.43 -26.35 -18.27
C GLY A 56 4.44 -25.62 -17.35
N VAL A 57 4.72 -24.37 -16.97
CA VAL A 57 3.85 -23.56 -16.12
C VAL A 57 2.61 -23.16 -16.90
N GLU A 58 1.41 -23.40 -16.36
CA GLU A 58 0.16 -22.87 -16.92
C GLU A 58 -0.01 -21.40 -16.56
N TRP A 59 0.05 -20.53 -17.56
CA TRP A 59 -0.36 -19.13 -17.46
C TRP A 59 -1.83 -19.02 -17.79
N ARG A 60 -2.62 -18.35 -16.95
CA ARG A 60 -4.05 -18.15 -17.22
C ARG A 60 -4.53 -16.75 -16.84
N ILE A 61 -5.54 -16.30 -17.58
CA ILE A 61 -6.36 -15.13 -17.25
C ILE A 61 -7.75 -15.67 -16.89
N ALA A 62 -8.20 -15.37 -15.69
CA ALA A 62 -9.48 -15.83 -15.16
C ALA A 62 -10.58 -14.77 -15.28
N SER A 63 -11.83 -15.18 -15.09
CA SER A 63 -13.00 -14.32 -15.31
C SER A 63 -13.15 -13.19 -14.29
N ILE A 64 -12.62 -13.36 -13.08
CA ILE A 64 -12.68 -12.33 -12.04
C ILE A 64 -11.32 -11.64 -11.95
N PRO A 65 -11.16 -10.40 -12.46
CA PRO A 65 -9.88 -9.70 -12.50
C PRO A 65 -9.41 -9.17 -11.12
N LEU A 66 -10.04 -9.59 -10.02
CA LEU A 66 -9.74 -9.13 -8.67
C LEU A 66 -8.63 -9.97 -8.04
N GLY A 67 -7.39 -9.76 -8.44
CA GLY A 67 -6.22 -10.38 -7.81
C GLY A 67 -5.49 -11.37 -8.72
N GLY A 68 -4.86 -12.37 -8.13
CA GLY A 68 -4.07 -13.40 -8.82
C GLY A 68 -3.49 -14.37 -7.81
N TYR A 69 -2.82 -15.41 -8.29
CA TYR A 69 -2.06 -16.31 -7.43
C TYR A 69 -0.99 -17.07 -8.21
N VAL A 70 0.09 -17.41 -7.52
CA VAL A 70 1.05 -18.43 -7.94
C VAL A 70 0.76 -19.74 -7.21
N ARG A 71 0.56 -20.82 -7.96
CA ARG A 71 0.43 -22.17 -7.38
C ARG A 71 1.75 -22.91 -7.50
N PHE A 72 2.38 -23.19 -6.37
CA PHE A 72 3.53 -24.08 -6.29
C PHE A 72 3.09 -25.54 -6.32
N SER A 73 3.91 -26.40 -6.93
CA SER A 73 3.61 -27.83 -7.00
C SER A 73 3.54 -28.43 -5.60
N GLY A 74 2.51 -29.24 -5.34
CA GLY A 74 2.25 -29.86 -4.03
C GLY A 74 1.57 -28.96 -3.01
N ASP A 75 1.08 -27.78 -3.43
CA ASP A 75 0.25 -26.89 -2.60
C ASP A 75 -1.22 -26.99 -3.04
N ASP A 76 -1.86 -28.11 -2.71
CA ASP A 76 -3.23 -28.45 -3.16
C ASP A 76 -4.34 -27.81 -2.31
N ASN A 77 -4.01 -27.21 -1.16
CA ASN A 77 -4.98 -26.59 -0.26
C ASN A 77 -4.89 -25.07 -0.31
N ALA A 78 -6.05 -24.41 -0.46
CA ALA A 78 -6.20 -22.94 -0.44
C ALA A 78 -5.79 -22.27 0.89
N ALA A 79 -5.42 -23.06 1.91
CA ALA A 79 -4.96 -22.60 3.21
C ALA A 79 -3.46 -22.82 3.46
N SER A 80 -2.71 -23.40 2.52
CA SER A 80 -1.24 -23.60 2.55
C SER A 80 -0.64 -23.97 3.93
N VAL A 81 -1.33 -24.82 4.71
CA VAL A 81 -0.77 -25.51 5.87
C VAL A 81 -1.00 -27.00 5.69
N PRO A 82 -0.01 -27.75 5.17
CA PRO A 82 -0.01 -29.19 5.31
C PRO A 82 0.18 -29.55 6.79
N ASP A 83 -0.49 -30.59 7.28
CA ASP A 83 -0.10 -31.19 8.56
C ASP A 83 1.34 -31.74 8.44
N GLY A 84 2.08 -31.83 9.55
CA GLY A 84 3.41 -32.43 9.57
C GLY A 84 3.40 -33.89 9.10
N SER A 85 2.30 -34.61 9.33
CA SER A 85 2.02 -35.92 8.75
C SER A 85 1.87 -35.87 7.22
N ASP A 86 1.25 -34.81 6.70
CA ASP A 86 0.99 -34.63 5.27
C ASP A 86 2.28 -34.37 4.50
N LEU A 87 3.25 -33.65 5.08
CA LEU A 87 4.56 -33.40 4.46
C LEU A 87 5.39 -34.67 4.28
N ALA A 88 5.36 -35.60 5.24
CA ALA A 88 6.08 -36.87 5.14
C ALA A 88 5.42 -37.84 4.14
N VAL A 89 4.09 -37.75 3.99
CA VAL A 89 3.33 -38.48 2.96
C VAL A 89 3.63 -37.88 1.58
N LEU A 90 3.50 -36.56 1.43
CA LEU A 90 3.80 -35.81 0.21
C LEU A 90 5.22 -36.09 -0.28
N LYS A 91 6.21 -36.09 0.62
CA LYS A 91 7.60 -36.42 0.28
C LYS A 91 7.72 -37.82 -0.32
N ARG A 92 7.07 -38.82 0.28
CA ARG A 92 7.09 -40.21 -0.21
C ARG A 92 6.37 -40.35 -1.54
N GLU A 93 5.23 -39.69 -1.69
CA GLU A 93 4.45 -39.68 -2.94
C GLU A 93 5.27 -39.09 -4.09
N ILE A 94 5.87 -37.92 -3.90
CA ILE A 94 6.74 -37.27 -4.89
C ILE A 94 7.94 -38.17 -5.22
N ALA A 95 8.61 -38.71 -4.21
CA ALA A 95 9.76 -39.59 -4.42
C ALA A 95 9.38 -40.86 -5.22
N SER A 96 8.19 -41.40 -5.00
CA SER A 96 7.71 -42.58 -5.75
C SER A 96 7.29 -42.25 -7.18
N ARG A 97 6.71 -41.06 -7.43
CA ARG A 97 6.18 -40.65 -8.74
C ARG A 97 7.24 -40.07 -9.66
N GLU A 98 8.16 -39.28 -9.11
CA GLU A 98 9.09 -38.43 -9.86
C GLU A 98 10.56 -38.66 -9.48
N GLY A 99 10.82 -39.53 -8.50
CA GLY A 99 12.16 -39.82 -7.97
C GLY A 99 12.58 -38.89 -6.82
N GLU A 100 13.56 -39.32 -6.01
CA GLU A 100 14.01 -38.56 -4.83
C GLU A 100 14.52 -37.16 -5.17
N ALA A 101 15.18 -36.99 -6.32
CA ALA A 101 15.69 -35.70 -6.76
C ALA A 101 14.58 -34.66 -7.04
N ALA A 102 13.34 -35.10 -7.31
CA ALA A 102 12.23 -34.20 -7.54
C ALA A 102 11.79 -33.48 -6.27
N VAL A 103 11.95 -34.09 -5.09
CA VAL A 103 11.54 -33.53 -3.79
C VAL A 103 12.16 -32.16 -3.55
N SER A 104 13.42 -31.95 -3.93
CA SER A 104 14.10 -30.66 -3.76
C SER A 104 13.55 -29.54 -4.65
N ARG A 105 12.66 -29.83 -5.60
CA ARG A 105 11.96 -28.83 -6.43
C ARG A 105 10.68 -28.33 -5.77
N TYR A 106 10.13 -29.02 -4.78
CA TYR A 106 8.89 -28.62 -4.14
C TYR A 106 9.15 -27.55 -3.07
N TYR A 107 8.28 -26.54 -3.01
CA TYR A 107 8.44 -25.35 -2.15
C TYR A 107 8.70 -25.71 -0.68
N HIS A 108 7.88 -26.61 -0.14
CA HIS A 108 7.91 -27.01 1.27
C HIS A 108 9.23 -27.65 1.73
N PHE A 109 9.99 -28.22 0.80
CA PHE A 109 11.27 -28.87 1.09
C PHE A 109 12.48 -28.01 0.74
N LYS A 110 12.28 -26.76 0.30
CA LYS A 110 13.37 -25.81 0.08
C LYS A 110 13.98 -25.33 1.41
N PRO A 111 15.28 -25.00 1.42
CA PRO A 111 15.90 -24.33 2.56
C PRO A 111 15.12 -23.08 3.01
N VAL A 112 15.10 -22.83 4.31
CA VAL A 112 14.37 -21.70 4.93
C VAL A 112 14.69 -20.37 4.25
N TRP A 113 15.96 -20.12 3.92
CA TRP A 113 16.37 -18.88 3.27
C TRP A 113 15.77 -18.71 1.87
N GLN A 114 15.57 -19.80 1.10
CA GLN A 114 14.92 -19.72 -0.21
C GLN A 114 13.43 -19.43 -0.06
N ARG A 115 12.76 -20.12 0.89
CA ARG A 115 11.34 -19.83 1.20
C ARG A 115 11.16 -18.39 1.68
N ALA A 116 12.08 -17.88 2.51
CA ALA A 116 12.06 -16.49 2.95
C ALA A 116 12.26 -15.49 1.81
N ILE A 117 13.20 -15.74 0.88
CA ILE A 117 13.35 -14.90 -0.33
C ILE A 117 12.07 -14.89 -1.15
N ILE A 118 11.45 -16.06 -1.37
CA ILE A 118 10.21 -16.17 -2.12
C ILE A 118 9.10 -15.37 -1.43
N ALA A 119 8.94 -15.49 -0.10
CA ALA A 119 7.94 -14.74 0.65
C ALA A 119 8.18 -13.21 0.61
N VAL A 120 9.42 -12.73 0.71
CA VAL A 120 9.72 -11.29 0.60
C VAL A 120 9.60 -10.76 -0.85
N ALA A 121 9.72 -11.62 -1.86
CA ALA A 121 9.79 -11.18 -3.25
C ALA A 121 8.51 -10.50 -3.74
N GLY A 122 7.33 -10.92 -3.27
CA GLY A 122 6.07 -10.26 -3.61
C GLY A 122 6.01 -8.81 -3.12
N PRO A 123 6.20 -8.55 -1.81
CA PRO A 123 6.28 -7.19 -1.27
C PRO A 123 7.37 -6.34 -1.92
N VAL A 124 8.55 -6.90 -2.20
CA VAL A 124 9.63 -6.19 -2.88
C VAL A 124 9.24 -5.83 -4.31
N ALA A 125 8.59 -6.71 -5.06
CA ALA A 125 8.10 -6.40 -6.42
C ALA A 125 7.14 -5.21 -6.42
N ASN A 126 6.30 -5.08 -5.39
CA ASN A 126 5.44 -3.92 -5.20
C ASN A 126 6.22 -2.63 -4.96
N PHE A 127 7.22 -2.65 -4.09
CA PHE A 127 8.06 -1.46 -3.89
C PHE A 127 8.82 -1.07 -5.16
N LEU A 128 9.32 -2.06 -5.92
CA LEU A 128 9.99 -1.82 -7.20
C LEU A 128 9.03 -1.22 -8.24
N LEU A 129 7.79 -1.70 -8.31
CA LEU A 129 6.74 -1.13 -9.16
C LEU A 129 6.49 0.33 -8.80
N ALA A 130 6.32 0.64 -7.51
CA ALA A 130 6.09 1.99 -7.04
C ALA A 130 7.26 2.92 -7.38
N ILE A 131 8.51 2.48 -7.15
CA ILE A 131 9.72 3.24 -7.51
C ILE A 131 9.75 3.50 -9.02
N ALA A 132 9.50 2.50 -9.85
CA ALA A 132 9.52 2.65 -11.30
C ALA A 132 8.47 3.67 -11.77
N VAL A 133 7.23 3.57 -11.28
CA VAL A 133 6.15 4.48 -11.67
C VAL A 133 6.40 5.91 -11.18
N PHE A 134 6.82 6.10 -9.92
CA PHE A 134 7.15 7.43 -9.40
C PHE A 134 8.34 8.03 -10.15
N ALA A 135 9.38 7.26 -10.47
CA ALA A 135 10.53 7.74 -11.23
C ALA A 135 10.11 8.24 -12.63
N VAL A 136 9.27 7.48 -13.34
CA VAL A 136 8.71 7.90 -14.63
C VAL A 136 7.91 9.19 -14.48
N PHE A 137 7.04 9.28 -13.46
CA PHE A 137 6.23 10.47 -13.20
C PHE A 137 7.08 11.72 -12.91
N MET A 138 8.09 11.59 -12.05
CA MET A 138 8.97 12.69 -11.65
C MET A 138 9.80 13.26 -12.81
N VAL A 139 10.14 12.44 -13.81
CA VAL A 139 10.87 12.87 -15.01
C VAL A 139 9.93 13.48 -16.05
N THR A 140 8.80 12.80 -16.33
CA THR A 140 7.93 13.16 -17.45
C THR A 140 6.99 14.31 -17.12
N LEU A 141 6.30 14.20 -15.99
CA LEU A 141 5.29 15.17 -15.55
C LEU A 141 5.90 16.16 -14.57
N GLY A 142 6.76 15.68 -13.68
CA GLY A 142 7.24 16.45 -12.54
C GLY A 142 6.10 16.75 -11.58
N GLU A 143 6.32 17.70 -10.68
CA GLU A 143 5.32 18.13 -9.72
C GLU A 143 5.39 19.63 -9.47
N TYR A 144 4.24 20.20 -9.15
CA TYR A 144 4.16 21.57 -8.67
C TYR A 144 4.38 21.55 -7.16
N ARG A 145 5.38 22.29 -6.71
CA ARG A 145 5.75 22.39 -5.30
C ARG A 145 5.52 23.81 -4.82
N HIS A 146 5.01 23.93 -3.61
CA HIS A 146 4.98 25.19 -2.88
C HIS A 146 6.17 25.25 -1.91
N PRO A 147 6.92 26.37 -1.84
CA PRO A 147 7.94 26.53 -0.82
C PRO A 147 7.29 26.45 0.57
N ALA A 148 7.99 25.91 1.57
CA ALA A 148 7.48 25.79 2.94
C ALA A 148 7.44 27.13 3.71
N THR A 149 7.17 28.22 3.00
CA THR A 149 7.03 29.57 3.55
C THR A 149 5.60 29.77 4.05
N ILE A 150 5.46 30.34 5.23
CA ILE A 150 4.16 30.70 5.80
C ILE A 150 3.74 32.05 5.25
N GLU A 151 2.56 32.14 4.65
CA GLU A 151 2.03 33.42 4.16
C GLU A 151 0.84 33.92 4.97
N THR A 152 0.02 32.99 5.48
CA THR A 152 -1.13 33.35 6.31
C THR A 152 -1.14 32.56 7.61
N ILE A 153 -1.50 33.25 8.68
CA ILE A 153 -1.65 32.69 10.02
C ILE A 153 -2.94 33.27 10.61
N PRO A 154 -4.00 32.46 10.78
CA PRO A 154 -5.20 32.91 11.48
C PRO A 154 -4.87 33.25 12.94
N ALA A 155 -5.43 34.35 13.46
CA ALA A 155 -5.11 34.87 14.79
C ALA A 155 -5.36 33.85 15.93
N ASN A 156 -6.39 33.00 15.78
CA ASN A 156 -6.76 31.98 16.77
C ASN A 156 -6.26 30.59 16.34
N SER A 157 -4.97 30.46 16.05
CA SER A 157 -4.36 29.20 15.63
C SER A 157 -3.22 28.75 16.55
N PRO A 158 -2.93 27.43 16.62
CA PRO A 158 -1.73 26.92 17.29
C PRO A 158 -0.44 27.56 16.77
N ALA A 159 -0.35 27.87 15.47
CA ALA A 159 0.78 28.58 14.89
C ALA A 159 0.94 30.00 15.45
N ALA A 160 -0.16 30.77 15.55
CA ALA A 160 -0.12 32.10 16.15
C ALA A 160 0.34 32.04 17.62
N ALA A 161 -0.20 31.08 18.39
CA ALA A 161 0.17 30.88 19.80
C ALA A 161 1.64 30.49 19.99
N ALA A 162 2.21 29.73 19.05
CA ALA A 162 3.62 29.35 19.05
C ALA A 162 4.57 30.44 18.51
N GLY A 163 4.04 31.58 18.06
CA GLY A 163 4.85 32.73 17.64
C GLY A 163 5.37 32.66 16.20
N PHE A 164 4.75 31.84 15.35
CA PHE A 164 4.99 31.89 13.90
C PHE A 164 4.55 33.23 13.31
N ARG A 165 5.20 33.65 12.23
CA ARG A 165 4.90 34.90 11.51
C ARG A 165 4.84 34.66 10.01
N PRO A 166 4.01 35.43 9.27
CA PRO A 166 4.12 35.47 7.81
C PRO A 166 5.55 35.80 7.37
N GLY A 167 6.05 35.08 6.37
CA GLY A 167 7.43 35.16 5.88
C GLY A 167 8.37 34.09 6.47
N ASP A 168 7.97 33.39 7.53
CA ASP A 168 8.74 32.30 8.12
C ASP A 168 8.89 31.14 7.12
N LEU A 169 10.13 30.70 6.87
CA LEU A 169 10.44 29.51 6.06
C LEU A 169 10.70 28.31 6.97
N ILE A 170 9.84 27.29 6.92
CA ILE A 170 10.02 26.07 7.70
C ILE A 170 11.00 25.15 6.99
N THR A 171 12.13 24.85 7.63
CA THR A 171 13.17 23.97 7.06
C THR A 171 13.20 22.58 7.70
N LYS A 172 12.72 22.44 8.94
CA LYS A 172 12.59 21.13 9.62
C LYS A 172 11.37 21.05 10.54
N ALA A 173 10.92 19.82 10.76
CA ALA A 173 9.94 19.43 11.78
C ALA A 173 10.42 18.15 12.49
N ASP A 174 10.60 18.19 13.82
CA ASP A 174 11.20 17.11 14.64
C ASP A 174 12.53 16.57 14.06
N GLY A 175 13.37 17.47 13.56
CA GLY A 175 14.64 17.12 12.91
C GLY A 175 14.52 16.57 11.48
N ARG A 176 13.33 16.21 11.00
CA ARG A 176 13.07 15.86 9.59
C ARG A 176 13.16 17.12 8.74
N ARG A 177 13.94 17.08 7.66
CA ARG A 177 13.99 18.17 6.67
C ARG A 177 12.65 18.27 5.94
N ILE A 178 12.14 19.49 5.82
CA ILE A 178 10.93 19.81 5.08
C ILE A 178 11.34 20.64 3.86
N LYS A 179 11.03 20.16 2.66
CA LYS A 179 11.39 20.86 1.41
C LYS A 179 10.23 21.66 0.84
N THR A 180 9.00 21.21 1.09
CA THR A 180 7.81 21.78 0.46
C THR A 180 6.68 21.94 1.47
N PHE A 181 5.73 22.80 1.14
CA PHE A 181 4.55 23.02 1.96
C PHE A 181 3.63 21.79 1.98
N GLU A 182 3.58 20.98 0.92
CA GLU A 182 2.82 19.73 0.88
C GLU A 182 3.41 18.69 1.85
N GLU A 183 4.73 18.58 1.89
CA GLU A 183 5.43 17.72 2.86
C GLU A 183 5.11 18.17 4.29
N LEU A 184 5.20 19.47 4.56
CA LEU A 184 4.84 20.06 5.85
C LEU A 184 3.38 19.75 6.22
N LYS A 185 2.46 20.00 5.30
CA LYS A 185 1.03 19.78 5.49
C LYS A 185 0.75 18.31 5.82
N GLY A 186 1.29 17.38 5.03
CA GLY A 186 1.15 15.94 5.30
C GLY A 186 1.73 15.54 6.66
N TYR A 187 2.89 16.10 7.03
CA TYR A 187 3.54 15.84 8.31
C TYR A 187 2.69 16.29 9.51
N VAL A 188 2.12 17.50 9.43
CA VAL A 188 1.26 18.12 10.47
C VAL A 188 -0.09 17.41 10.56
N MET A 189 -0.71 17.06 9.43
CA MET A 189 -2.02 16.42 9.37
C MET A 189 -2.08 15.10 10.16
N LEU A 190 -0.98 14.36 10.19
CA LEU A 190 -0.90 13.08 10.89
C LEU A 190 -0.54 13.20 12.38
N ARG A 191 -0.26 14.42 12.88
CA ARG A 191 0.27 14.71 14.22
C ARG A 191 -0.67 15.54 15.08
N ALA A 192 -1.98 15.33 14.94
CA ALA A 192 -2.95 15.92 15.85
C ALA A 192 -2.61 15.57 17.32
N ARG A 193 -2.61 16.61 18.17
CA ARG A 193 -2.32 16.56 19.62
C ARG A 193 -0.89 16.16 19.99
N LEU A 194 0.04 16.19 19.03
CA LEU A 194 1.47 15.93 19.30
C LEU A 194 2.25 17.24 19.14
N PRO A 195 3.08 17.65 20.10
CA PRO A 195 3.97 18.78 19.91
C PRO A 195 4.98 18.47 18.81
N ILE A 196 5.22 19.44 17.94
CA ILE A 196 6.22 19.36 16.86
C ILE A 196 7.23 20.48 17.08
N ASP A 197 8.51 20.14 17.07
CA ASP A 197 9.61 21.11 17.09
C ASP A 197 9.96 21.54 15.66
N PHE A 198 9.68 22.80 15.34
CA PHE A 198 9.94 23.38 14.03
C PHE A 198 11.23 24.19 14.03
N THR A 199 12.07 23.95 13.03
CA THR A 199 13.16 24.85 12.69
C THR A 199 12.69 25.80 11.59
N VAL A 200 12.78 27.10 11.88
CA VAL A 200 12.24 28.17 11.06
C VAL A 200 13.34 29.17 10.73
N GLU A 201 13.43 29.57 9.47
CA GLU A 201 14.25 30.70 9.03
C GLU A 201 13.38 31.95 8.95
N ARG A 202 13.72 32.97 9.74
CA ARG A 202 13.06 34.27 9.78
C ARG A 202 14.08 35.36 9.48
N GLY A 203 14.15 35.81 8.24
CA GLY A 203 15.28 36.62 7.77
C GLY A 203 16.58 35.80 7.89
N ASP A 204 17.60 36.37 8.53
CA ASP A 204 18.89 35.69 8.73
C ASP A 204 18.97 34.84 10.01
N GLN A 205 17.87 34.73 10.76
CA GLN A 205 17.84 33.99 12.03
C GLN A 205 17.20 32.62 11.86
N THR A 206 17.84 31.60 12.43
CA THR A 206 17.25 30.29 12.64
C THR A 206 16.61 30.23 14.04
N LEU A 207 15.31 29.98 14.09
CA LEU A 207 14.50 29.90 15.30
C LEU A 207 13.95 28.49 15.49
N HIS A 208 13.82 28.07 16.74
CA HIS A 208 13.12 26.85 17.13
C HIS A 208 11.77 27.22 17.74
N LEU A 209 10.68 26.75 17.13
CA LEU A 209 9.32 27.00 17.59
C LEU A 209 8.62 25.67 17.82
N VAL A 210 8.08 25.46 19.02
CA VAL A 210 7.30 24.25 19.32
C VAL A 210 5.82 24.57 19.20
N ALA A 211 5.09 23.79 18.42
CA ALA A 211 3.65 23.96 18.27
C ALA A 211 2.91 22.63 18.18
N THR A 212 1.72 22.58 18.77
CA THR A 212 0.90 21.38 18.86
C THR A 212 -0.31 21.52 17.94
N PRO A 213 -0.43 20.75 16.84
CA PRO A 213 -1.59 20.80 15.97
C PRO A 213 -2.85 20.37 16.71
N VAL A 214 -3.95 21.11 16.53
CA VAL A 214 -5.26 20.73 17.07
C VAL A 214 -5.94 19.72 16.15
N GLN A 215 -6.76 18.84 16.71
CA GLN A 215 -7.56 17.94 15.90
C GLN A 215 -8.79 18.67 15.37
N VAL A 216 -9.01 18.62 14.06
CA VAL A 216 -10.19 19.17 13.40
C VAL A 216 -10.80 18.14 12.47
N GLU A 217 -12.11 18.21 12.28
CA GLU A 217 -12.81 17.39 11.30
C GLU A 217 -12.94 18.17 9.98
N VAL A 218 -12.53 17.54 8.89
CA VAL A 218 -12.57 18.11 7.53
C VAL A 218 -13.27 17.14 6.60
N VAL A 219 -14.07 17.68 5.69
CA VAL A 219 -14.66 16.93 4.57
C VAL A 219 -13.73 17.07 3.38
N ASP A 220 -12.96 16.02 3.11
CA ASP A 220 -12.11 15.91 1.93
C ASP A 220 -12.90 15.36 0.73
N LYS A 221 -12.62 15.88 -0.47
CA LYS A 221 -13.34 15.48 -1.69
C LYS A 221 -13.09 14.02 -2.08
N ILE A 222 -11.96 13.45 -1.68
CA ILE A 222 -11.53 12.10 -2.06
C ILE A 222 -11.78 11.12 -0.90
N ASN A 223 -11.40 11.53 0.31
CA ASN A 223 -11.38 10.67 1.48
C ASN A 223 -12.60 10.82 2.40
N GLY A 224 -13.53 11.74 2.10
CA GLY A 224 -14.72 11.98 2.90
C GLY A 224 -14.40 12.67 4.24
N ARG A 225 -15.17 12.38 5.28
CA ARG A 225 -14.95 12.93 6.63
C ARG A 225 -13.70 12.35 7.26
N MET A 226 -12.75 13.21 7.61
CA MET A 226 -11.48 12.85 8.24
C MET A 226 -11.17 13.76 9.43
N LYS A 227 -10.50 13.21 10.44
CA LYS A 227 -9.96 13.95 11.58
C LYS A 227 -8.46 14.14 11.36
N ILE A 228 -8.02 15.39 11.22
CA ILE A 228 -6.63 15.73 10.90
C ILE A 228 -6.05 16.69 11.93
N GLY A 229 -4.72 16.74 12.02
CA GLY A 229 -3.99 17.79 12.72
C GLY A 229 -3.99 19.08 11.91
N GLN A 230 -4.34 20.20 12.55
CA GLN A 230 -4.29 21.52 11.95
C GLN A 230 -3.48 22.47 12.83
N LEU A 231 -2.49 23.11 12.21
CA LEU A 231 -1.64 24.10 12.87
C LEU A 231 -2.13 25.54 12.65
N GLY A 232 -2.89 25.77 11.56
CA GLY A 232 -3.34 27.10 11.15
C GLY A 232 -2.24 27.90 10.46
N ILE A 233 -1.62 27.29 9.45
CA ILE A 233 -0.71 27.96 8.52
C ILE A 233 -1.24 27.80 7.10
N GLY A 234 -1.13 28.84 6.30
CA GLY A 234 -1.47 28.81 4.88
C GLY A 234 -0.30 29.26 4.02
N ASN A 235 -0.21 28.66 2.84
CA ASN A 235 0.69 29.05 1.77
C ASN A 235 -0.16 29.47 0.56
N THR A 236 0.04 30.69 0.09
CA THR A 236 -0.53 31.21 -1.17
C THR A 236 0.56 31.51 -2.19
N SER A 237 1.78 30.99 -1.97
CA SER A 237 2.92 31.18 -2.85
C SER A 237 2.65 30.57 -4.20
N ARG A 238 3.17 31.20 -5.26
CA ARG A 238 3.10 30.60 -6.60
C ARG A 238 3.84 29.26 -6.58
N PRO A 239 3.23 28.17 -7.08
CA PRO A 239 3.93 26.91 -7.17
C PRO A 239 5.06 27.04 -8.19
N TYR A 240 6.18 26.37 -7.93
CA TYR A 240 7.22 26.17 -8.93
C TYR A 240 7.14 24.74 -9.45
N HIS A 241 7.39 24.58 -10.74
CA HIS A 241 7.42 23.26 -11.36
C HIS A 241 8.80 22.63 -11.16
N TYR A 242 8.81 21.46 -10.54
CA TYR A 242 10.02 20.68 -10.29
C TYR A 242 9.97 19.38 -11.09
N ARG A 243 11.02 19.13 -11.88
CA ARG A 243 11.24 17.85 -12.57
C ARG A 243 12.54 17.24 -12.10
N SER A 244 12.50 15.96 -11.76
CA SER A 244 13.72 15.22 -11.45
C SER A 244 14.48 14.95 -12.74
N SER A 245 15.80 15.10 -12.69
CA SER A 245 16.67 14.57 -13.74
C SER A 245 16.57 13.04 -13.81
N ILE A 246 16.77 12.44 -14.98
CA ILE A 246 16.74 10.98 -15.19
C ILE A 246 17.58 10.24 -14.15
N TRP A 247 18.79 10.75 -13.84
CA TRP A 247 19.71 10.14 -12.88
C TRP A 247 19.26 10.23 -11.42
N ARG A 248 18.44 11.24 -11.08
CA ARG A 248 17.88 11.41 -9.72
C ARG A 248 16.51 10.78 -9.56
N ALA A 249 15.86 10.38 -10.64
CA ALA A 249 14.49 9.86 -10.62
C ALA A 249 14.33 8.63 -9.72
N ILE A 250 15.25 7.65 -9.83
CA ILE A 250 15.21 6.45 -8.97
C ILE A 250 15.52 6.80 -7.50
N PRO A 251 16.61 7.55 -7.18
CA PRO A 251 16.83 8.02 -5.80
C PRO A 251 15.65 8.79 -5.20
N ASP A 252 15.09 9.76 -5.94
CA ASP A 252 13.96 10.58 -5.47
C ASP A 252 12.69 9.72 -5.27
N ALA A 253 12.40 8.80 -6.19
CA ALA A 253 11.30 7.85 -6.07
C ALA A 253 11.49 6.86 -4.91
N THR A 254 12.73 6.46 -4.62
CA THR A 254 13.05 5.59 -3.47
C THR A 254 12.78 6.33 -2.16
N VAL A 255 13.18 7.60 -2.06
CA VAL A 255 12.85 8.45 -0.91
C VAL A 255 11.34 8.60 -0.77
N GLN A 256 10.61 8.81 -1.86
CA GLN A 256 9.14 8.89 -1.87
C GLN A 256 8.47 7.62 -1.34
N VAL A 257 8.94 6.44 -1.75
CA VAL A 257 8.44 5.15 -1.25
C VAL A 257 8.78 4.98 0.23
N TRP A 258 9.99 5.32 0.65
CA TRP A 258 10.39 5.26 2.06
C TRP A 258 9.55 6.18 2.94
N ASP A 259 9.23 7.39 2.46
CA ASP A 259 8.37 8.34 3.16
C ASP A 259 6.94 7.81 3.31
N GLN A 260 6.41 7.15 2.28
CA GLN A 260 5.10 6.48 2.36
C GLN A 260 5.11 5.32 3.36
N ILE A 261 6.14 4.46 3.32
CA ILE A 261 6.32 3.38 4.29
C ILE A 261 6.39 3.92 5.73
N SER A 262 7.20 4.95 5.95
CA SER A 262 7.37 5.58 7.26
C SER A 262 6.06 6.20 7.76
N THR A 263 5.28 6.79 6.85
CA THR A 263 3.98 7.38 7.14
C THR A 263 2.96 6.31 7.54
N ILE A 264 2.90 5.20 6.80
CA ILE A 264 2.03 4.06 7.11
C ILE A 264 2.40 3.48 8.48
N GLY A 265 3.69 3.23 8.73
CA GLY A 265 4.18 2.70 10.00
C GLY A 265 3.88 3.61 11.19
N PHE A 266 4.10 4.92 11.03
CA PHE A 266 3.74 5.91 12.05
C PHE A 266 2.23 5.90 12.34
N TYR A 267 1.40 5.90 11.31
CA TYR A 267 -0.06 5.89 11.47
C TYR A 267 -0.57 4.61 12.13
N LEU A 268 -0.05 3.44 11.72
CA LEU A 268 -0.37 2.16 12.34
C LEU A 268 0.09 2.10 13.81
N GLY A 269 1.26 2.62 14.13
CA GLY A 269 1.74 2.70 15.51
C GLY A 269 0.80 3.54 16.40
N ARG A 270 0.32 4.67 15.89
CA ARG A 270 -0.65 5.52 16.60
C ARG A 270 -2.02 4.88 16.73
N LEU A 271 -2.44 4.09 15.74
CA LEU A 271 -3.67 3.32 15.79
C LEU A 271 -3.60 2.24 16.87
N VAL A 272 -2.54 1.42 16.86
CA VAL A 272 -2.36 0.30 17.81
C VAL A 272 -2.18 0.81 19.25
N THR A 273 -1.59 1.99 19.44
CA THR A 273 -1.48 2.64 20.75
C THR A 273 -2.73 3.40 21.18
N GLY A 274 -3.81 3.40 20.39
CA GLY A 274 -5.09 4.04 20.71
C GLY A 274 -5.08 5.57 20.63
N GLN A 275 -4.04 6.17 20.03
CA GLN A 275 -3.95 7.62 19.85
C GLN A 275 -4.80 8.13 18.68
N ILE A 276 -5.11 7.25 17.73
CA ILE A 276 -6.00 7.51 16.60
C ILE A 276 -7.15 6.51 16.68
N SER A 277 -8.36 7.01 16.48
CA SER A 277 -9.57 6.20 16.48
C SER A 277 -9.62 5.32 15.21
N ALA A 278 -10.05 4.06 15.38
CA ALA A 278 -10.13 3.10 14.27
C ALA A 278 -11.18 3.47 13.21
N ASP A 279 -12.10 4.40 13.53
CA ASP A 279 -13.05 5.03 12.60
C ASP A 279 -12.34 5.88 11.52
N GLN A 280 -11.02 6.08 11.60
CA GLN A 280 -10.21 6.78 10.59
C GLN A 280 -9.55 5.85 9.57
N ILE A 281 -9.71 4.53 9.70
CA ILE A 281 -9.19 3.57 8.73
C ILE A 281 -10.16 3.46 7.57
N SER A 282 -9.64 3.52 6.34
CA SER A 282 -10.42 3.23 5.14
C SER A 282 -10.36 1.73 4.85
N GLY A 283 -11.50 1.11 4.63
CA GLY A 283 -11.61 -0.25 4.12
C GLY A 283 -11.54 -0.31 2.59
N VAL A 284 -11.96 -1.45 2.04
CA VAL A 284 -11.99 -1.70 0.59
C VAL A 284 -12.91 -0.69 -0.13
N ILE A 285 -14.02 -0.30 0.51
CA ILE A 285 -14.97 0.66 -0.05
C ILE A 285 -14.34 2.05 -0.12
N GLY A 286 -13.64 2.47 0.94
CA GLY A 286 -12.93 3.76 0.97
C GLY A 286 -11.80 3.82 -0.04
N ILE A 287 -11.04 2.74 -0.22
CA ILE A 287 -10.03 2.64 -1.28
C ILE A 287 -10.71 2.77 -2.66
N GLY A 288 -11.81 2.05 -2.90
CA GLY A 288 -12.57 2.15 -4.14
C GLY A 288 -13.09 3.56 -4.42
N HIS A 289 -13.60 4.25 -3.40
CA HIS A 289 -14.02 5.65 -3.50
C HIS A 289 -12.84 6.57 -3.84
N ALA A 290 -11.70 6.41 -3.18
CA ALA A 290 -10.51 7.21 -3.45
C ALA A 290 -9.99 7.02 -4.89
N VAL A 291 -9.94 5.77 -5.37
CA VAL A 291 -9.56 5.46 -6.75
C VAL A 291 -10.55 6.07 -7.74
N GLY A 292 -11.85 5.95 -7.49
CA GLY A 292 -12.88 6.52 -8.35
C GLY A 292 -12.92 8.05 -8.36
N ALA A 293 -12.71 8.68 -7.21
CA ALA A 293 -12.60 10.14 -7.11
C ALA A 293 -11.37 10.66 -7.88
N MET A 294 -10.24 9.95 -7.80
CA MET A 294 -9.03 10.28 -8.58
C MET A 294 -9.26 10.09 -10.09
N ALA A 295 -9.89 8.98 -10.49
CA ALA A 295 -10.28 8.73 -11.88
C ALA A 295 -11.18 9.86 -12.43
N SER A 296 -12.13 10.31 -11.62
CA SER A 296 -13.01 11.42 -11.99
C SER A 296 -12.22 12.73 -12.10
N ALA A 297 -11.39 13.06 -11.10
CA ALA A 297 -10.62 14.30 -11.06
C ALA A 297 -9.65 14.47 -12.24
N THR A 298 -9.07 13.37 -12.72
CA THR A 298 -8.12 13.40 -13.85
C THR A 298 -8.79 13.51 -15.22
N THR A 299 -10.07 13.13 -15.33
CA THR A 299 -10.80 13.12 -16.60
C THR A 299 -11.70 14.35 -16.81
N VAL A 300 -11.88 15.19 -15.78
CA VAL A 300 -12.62 16.45 -15.90
C VAL A 300 -11.99 17.35 -16.97
N ASP A 301 -12.85 17.92 -17.83
CA ASP A 301 -12.49 18.88 -18.89
C ASP A 301 -11.45 18.37 -19.90
N ALA A 302 -11.39 17.06 -20.14
CA ALA A 302 -10.58 16.53 -21.22
C ALA A 302 -11.14 17.00 -22.58
N PRO A 303 -10.34 17.66 -23.44
CA PRO A 303 -10.82 18.24 -24.69
C PRO A 303 -11.19 17.18 -25.74
N ASP A 304 -10.63 15.97 -25.62
CA ASP A 304 -10.81 14.86 -26.55
C ASP A 304 -10.65 13.51 -25.86
N ILE A 305 -11.09 12.43 -26.52
CA ILE A 305 -11.07 11.06 -25.99
C ILE A 305 -9.63 10.57 -25.74
N GLN A 306 -8.66 10.95 -26.57
CA GLN A 306 -7.27 10.49 -26.42
C GLN A 306 -6.66 11.11 -25.16
N THR A 307 -6.85 12.40 -24.94
CA THR A 307 -6.43 13.10 -23.73
C THR A 307 -7.13 12.53 -22.50
N LEU A 308 -8.43 12.20 -22.61
CA LEU A 308 -9.18 11.56 -21.52
C LEU A 308 -8.57 10.21 -21.13
N LEU A 309 -8.33 9.33 -22.11
CA LEU A 309 -7.75 8.01 -21.87
C LEU A 309 -6.33 8.10 -21.30
N LEU A 310 -5.52 9.02 -21.81
CA LEU A 310 -4.17 9.26 -21.30
C LEU A 310 -4.19 9.76 -19.86
N ARG A 311 -4.99 10.78 -19.54
CA ARG A 311 -5.11 11.32 -18.17
C ARG A 311 -5.66 10.28 -17.20
N PHE A 312 -6.66 9.51 -17.63
CA PHE A 312 -7.19 8.40 -16.86
C PHE A 312 -6.08 7.38 -16.55
N PHE A 313 -5.35 6.92 -17.57
CA PHE A 313 -4.26 5.96 -17.40
C PHE A 313 -3.17 6.49 -16.45
N VAL A 314 -2.71 7.72 -16.66
CA VAL A 314 -1.71 8.37 -15.79
C VAL A 314 -2.20 8.45 -14.34
N GLY A 315 -3.45 8.87 -14.13
CA GLY A 315 -4.06 8.92 -12.80
C GLY A 315 -4.10 7.55 -12.12
N GLN A 316 -4.46 6.50 -12.88
CA GLN A 316 -4.46 5.14 -12.36
C GLN A 316 -3.06 4.62 -12.06
N MET A 317 -2.05 4.96 -12.86
CA MET A 317 -0.67 4.55 -12.57
C MET A 317 -0.15 5.14 -11.27
N ILE A 318 -0.47 6.40 -10.96
CA ILE A 318 -0.11 7.01 -9.65
C ILE A 318 -0.79 6.25 -8.50
N MET A 319 -2.05 5.84 -8.69
CA MET A 319 -2.78 5.04 -7.70
C MET A 319 -2.20 3.63 -7.56
N VAL A 320 -1.78 3.00 -8.66
CA VAL A 320 -1.02 1.74 -8.65
C VAL A 320 0.24 1.90 -7.82
N ALA A 321 1.03 2.96 -8.02
CA ALA A 321 2.25 3.18 -7.24
C ALA A 321 1.95 3.31 -5.73
N THR A 322 0.98 4.16 -5.38
CA THR A 322 0.61 4.44 -3.98
C THR A 322 0.03 3.21 -3.26
N LEU A 323 -0.88 2.49 -3.92
CA LEU A 323 -1.46 1.27 -3.37
C LEU A 323 -0.47 0.11 -3.37
N SER A 324 0.48 0.07 -4.31
CA SER A 324 1.55 -0.94 -4.33
C SER A 324 2.44 -0.82 -3.10
N VAL A 325 2.85 0.40 -2.70
CA VAL A 325 3.57 0.60 -1.43
C VAL A 325 2.75 0.12 -0.24
N SER A 326 1.46 0.50 -0.20
CA SER A 326 0.58 0.12 0.91
C SER A 326 0.39 -1.39 1.01
N ILE A 327 0.12 -2.08 -0.10
CA ILE A 327 -0.07 -3.54 -0.15
C ILE A 327 1.23 -4.27 0.15
N GLY A 328 2.36 -3.83 -0.42
CA GLY A 328 3.67 -4.39 -0.11
C GLY A 328 4.01 -4.26 1.38
N PHE A 329 3.77 -3.10 1.99
CA PHE A 329 3.97 -2.90 3.42
C PHE A 329 3.06 -3.78 4.26
N MET A 330 1.75 -3.80 3.96
CA MET A 330 0.78 -4.59 4.71
C MET A 330 1.11 -6.09 4.65
N ASN A 331 1.53 -6.61 3.49
CA ASN A 331 1.92 -8.01 3.35
C ASN A 331 3.20 -8.38 4.12
N LEU A 332 4.03 -7.41 4.50
CA LEU A 332 5.19 -7.65 5.38
C LEU A 332 4.85 -7.66 6.87
N LEU A 333 3.60 -7.33 7.25
CA LEU A 333 3.19 -7.41 8.66
C LEU A 333 3.25 -8.86 9.15
N PRO A 334 3.62 -9.09 10.43
CA PRO A 334 3.76 -10.42 11.01
C PRO A 334 2.39 -11.05 11.34
N ILE A 335 1.50 -11.16 10.34
CA ILE A 335 0.17 -11.73 10.42
C ILE A 335 0.19 -13.06 9.64
N PRO A 336 -0.15 -14.21 10.26
CA PRO A 336 0.05 -15.55 9.67
C PRO A 336 -0.47 -15.77 8.24
N VAL A 337 -1.53 -15.08 7.83
CA VAL A 337 -2.15 -15.20 6.48
C VAL A 337 -1.38 -14.39 5.41
N LEU A 338 -0.49 -13.48 5.83
CA LEU A 338 0.31 -12.63 4.95
C LEU A 338 1.72 -13.19 4.80
N ASP A 339 2.48 -12.66 3.83
CA ASP A 339 3.88 -13.07 3.60
C ASP A 339 4.76 -12.86 4.85
N GLY A 340 4.56 -11.76 5.56
CA GLY A 340 5.26 -11.44 6.81
C GLY A 340 4.97 -12.45 7.92
N GLY A 341 3.80 -13.09 7.92
CA GLY A 341 3.49 -14.21 8.78
C GLY A 341 4.36 -15.43 8.48
N HIS A 342 4.54 -15.76 7.20
CA HIS A 342 5.45 -16.81 6.77
C HIS A 342 6.89 -16.50 7.16
N LEU A 343 7.32 -15.25 6.98
CA LEU A 343 8.65 -14.80 7.41
C LEU A 343 8.85 -14.94 8.91
N LEU A 344 7.85 -14.64 9.72
CA LEU A 344 7.92 -14.84 11.17
C LEU A 344 8.10 -16.33 11.51
N MET A 345 7.36 -17.21 10.84
CA MET A 345 7.48 -18.66 11.03
C MET A 345 8.86 -19.18 10.57
N TYR A 346 9.39 -18.67 9.46
CA TYR A 346 10.72 -19.01 8.96
C TYR A 346 11.84 -18.48 9.85
N ALA A 347 11.68 -17.28 10.43
CA ALA A 347 12.60 -16.75 11.42
C ALA A 347 12.63 -17.64 12.68
N TYR A 348 11.45 -18.07 13.15
CA TYR A 348 11.36 -19.05 14.24
C TYR A 348 12.05 -20.36 13.85
N GLU A 349 11.79 -20.92 12.67
CA GLU A 349 12.40 -22.17 12.20
C GLU A 349 13.94 -22.06 12.13
N ALA A 350 14.47 -20.94 11.64
CA ALA A 350 15.90 -20.69 11.55
C ALA A 350 16.59 -20.65 12.93
N ILE A 351 15.93 -20.05 13.92
CA ILE A 351 16.44 -19.95 15.31
C ILE A 351 16.29 -21.29 16.05
N ALA A 352 15.09 -21.86 16.01
CA ALA A 352 14.75 -23.09 16.72
C ALA A 352 15.33 -24.34 16.06
N LYS A 353 15.84 -24.22 14.82
CA LYS A 353 16.33 -25.32 13.96
C LYS A 353 15.30 -26.45 13.76
N ARG A 354 14.02 -26.13 13.96
CA ARG A 354 12.88 -27.04 13.79
C ARG A 354 11.65 -26.26 13.34
N PRO A 355 10.81 -26.82 12.46
CA PRO A 355 9.59 -26.16 12.02
C PRO A 355 8.62 -25.96 13.19
N LEU A 356 7.77 -24.93 13.10
CA LEU A 356 6.65 -24.77 14.03
C LEU A 356 5.69 -25.96 13.87
N LYS A 357 5.15 -26.49 14.97
CA LYS A 357 4.19 -27.61 14.86
C LYS A 357 3.00 -27.19 14.01
N ALA A 358 2.51 -28.09 13.17
CA ALA A 358 1.39 -27.83 12.27
C ALA A 358 0.14 -27.31 13.01
N GLU A 359 -0.14 -27.82 14.21
CA GLU A 359 -1.23 -27.34 15.06
C GLU A 359 -1.14 -25.83 15.35
N PHE A 360 0.06 -25.34 15.71
CA PHE A 360 0.30 -23.93 15.99
C PHE A 360 0.25 -23.08 14.71
N GLN A 361 0.76 -23.60 13.59
CA GLN A 361 0.63 -22.94 12.29
C GLN A 361 -0.85 -22.79 11.93
N ALA A 362 -1.61 -23.87 11.92
CA ALA A 362 -3.04 -23.88 11.60
C ALA A 362 -3.86 -22.99 12.55
N ALA A 363 -3.52 -22.96 13.85
CA ALA A 363 -4.15 -22.05 14.81
C ALA A 363 -3.81 -20.59 14.49
N GLY A 364 -2.54 -20.30 14.18
CA GLY A 364 -2.07 -18.98 13.74
C GLY A 364 -2.79 -18.49 12.49
N PHE A 365 -2.90 -19.33 11.45
CA PHE A 365 -3.64 -19.01 10.22
C PHE A 365 -5.11 -18.73 10.49
N ARG A 366 -5.80 -19.56 11.28
CA ARG A 366 -7.21 -19.34 11.65
C ARG A 366 -7.41 -18.03 12.41
N ALA A 367 -6.53 -17.75 13.39
CA ALA A 367 -6.58 -16.51 14.15
C ALA A 367 -6.29 -15.28 13.26
N GLY A 368 -5.27 -15.37 12.40
CA GLY A 368 -4.92 -14.33 11.44
C GLY A 368 -6.05 -14.06 10.43
N LEU A 369 -6.70 -15.11 9.92
CA LEU A 369 -7.82 -15.00 9.00
C LEU A 369 -9.03 -14.36 9.69
N ALA A 370 -9.37 -14.81 10.89
CA ALA A 370 -10.45 -14.21 11.68
C ALA A 370 -10.18 -12.72 11.97
N LEU A 371 -8.93 -12.36 12.28
CA LEU A 371 -8.52 -10.98 12.51
C LEU A 371 -8.65 -10.13 11.24
N ILE A 372 -8.15 -10.60 10.09
CA ILE A 372 -8.25 -9.87 8.82
C ILE A 372 -9.71 -9.72 8.40
N LEU A 373 -10.51 -10.79 8.43
CA LEU A 373 -11.92 -10.73 8.06
C LEU A 373 -12.72 -9.82 8.99
N GLY A 374 -12.49 -9.92 10.31
CA GLY A 374 -13.12 -9.04 11.29
C GLY A 374 -12.77 -7.58 11.06
N PHE A 375 -11.49 -7.29 10.78
CA PHE A 375 -11.03 -5.96 10.43
C PHE A 375 -11.62 -5.45 9.12
N MET A 376 -11.71 -6.28 8.08
CA MET A 376 -12.33 -5.93 6.80
C MET A 376 -13.81 -5.57 6.97
N LEU A 377 -14.56 -6.35 7.76
CA LEU A 377 -15.97 -6.06 8.07
C LEU A 377 -16.12 -4.76 8.86
N PHE A 378 -15.28 -4.56 9.89
CA PHE A 378 -15.25 -3.33 10.67
C PHE A 378 -14.93 -2.10 9.79
N ALA A 379 -13.92 -2.20 8.94
CA ALA A 379 -13.52 -1.12 8.05
C ALA A 379 -14.58 -0.82 6.99
N ALA A 380 -15.23 -1.85 6.43
CA ALA A 380 -16.35 -1.69 5.51
C ALA A 380 -17.56 -1.01 6.18
N TRP A 381 -17.89 -1.40 7.41
CA TRP A 381 -18.94 -0.76 8.20
C TRP A 381 -18.63 0.73 8.44
N ASN A 382 -17.39 1.02 8.78
CA ASN A 382 -16.91 2.37 9.00
C ASN A 382 -16.93 3.22 7.73
N ASP A 383 -16.49 2.69 6.59
CA ASP A 383 -16.57 3.36 5.29
C ASP A 383 -18.02 3.74 4.95
N LEU A 384 -18.96 2.84 5.20
CA LEU A 384 -20.37 3.06 4.91
C LEU A 384 -20.96 4.24 5.68
N HIS A 385 -20.48 4.45 6.92
CA HIS A 385 -20.81 5.63 7.73
C HIS A 385 -20.06 6.87 7.24
N ARG A 386 -18.79 6.74 6.87
CA ARG A 386 -17.95 7.87 6.44
C ARG A 386 -18.50 8.53 5.17
N TYR A 387 -18.94 7.73 4.21
CA TYR A 387 -19.41 8.19 2.89
C TYR A 387 -20.94 8.39 2.80
N ASP A 388 -21.67 8.39 3.92
CA ASP A 388 -23.12 8.68 3.98
C ASP A 388 -23.97 7.82 3.00
N VAL A 389 -23.52 6.61 2.65
CA VAL A 389 -24.19 5.73 1.66
C VAL A 389 -25.63 5.41 2.07
N PHE A 390 -25.90 5.33 3.37
CA PHE A 390 -27.26 5.12 3.89
C PHE A 390 -28.22 6.28 3.65
N LYS A 391 -27.74 7.53 3.55
CA LYS A 391 -28.60 8.67 3.17
C LYS A 391 -29.03 8.60 1.71
N PHE A 392 -28.14 8.10 0.85
CA PHE A 392 -28.45 7.86 -0.56
C PHE A 392 -29.51 6.77 -0.73
N ILE A 393 -29.42 5.68 0.03
CA ILE A 393 -30.43 4.60 0.00
C ILE A 393 -31.76 5.06 0.62
N GLY A 394 -31.73 5.77 1.75
CA GLY A 394 -32.94 6.31 2.38
C GLY A 394 -33.71 7.28 1.48
N GLY A 395 -33.01 8.09 0.69
CA GLY A 395 -33.61 9.00 -0.30
C GLY A 395 -34.08 8.33 -1.60
N LEU A 396 -33.76 7.06 -1.84
CA LEU A 396 -34.30 6.28 -2.96
C LEU A 396 -35.65 5.63 -2.64
N PHE A 397 -35.97 5.50 -1.35
CA PHE A 397 -37.23 4.92 -0.86
C PHE A 397 -38.17 5.94 -0.21
N SER A 398 -37.81 7.22 -0.23
CA SER A 398 -38.68 8.38 0.08
C SER A 398 -38.98 9.16 -1.19
#